data_AF-A0A7U3VP69-F1
#
_entry.id   AF-A0A7U3VP69-F1
#
_cell.length_a   1.000
_cell.length_b   1.000
_cell.length_c   1.000
_cell.angle_alpha   90.00
_cell.angle_beta   90.00
_cell.angle_gamma   90.00
#
_symmetry.space_group_name_H-M   'P 1'
#
loop_
_entity.id
_entity.type
_entity.pdbx_description
1 polymer ?
#
loop_
_entity_poly.entity_id
_entity_poly.type
_entity_poly.pdbx_seq_one_letter_code
_entity_poly.pdbx_strand_id
1 'polypeptide(L)'
;MTPEQASARAALVLIHRLVRRHGLSVEDAATAVAQRRRREDGPHTHLVVAEAHAVLAEAMAPIRTFMEAMRPVAKAAAAAMAELARALQPVARQVAAGRDRPAWASPYGPPPRRR
;
A
#
# COMPACT_ATOMS: atom_id res chain seq x y z
N MET A 1 20.85 -1.97 5.94
CA MET A 1 21.18 -2.76 4.73
C MET A 1 21.11 -1.81 3.55
N THR A 2 22.19 -1.70 2.77
CA THR A 2 22.19 -0.83 1.58
C THR A 2 21.36 -1.46 0.44
N PRO A 3 20.86 -0.68 -0.52
CA PRO A 3 20.15 -1.23 -1.69
C PRO A 3 20.99 -2.25 -2.46
N GLU A 4 22.29 -2.04 -2.52
CA GLU A 4 23.23 -2.94 -3.18
C GLU A 4 23.37 -4.29 -2.45
N GLN A 5 23.46 -4.25 -1.11
CA GLN A 5 23.46 -5.46 -0.28
C GLN A 5 22.14 -6.24 -0.42
N ALA A 6 21.01 -5.53 -0.50
CA ALA A 6 19.71 -6.15 -0.72
C ALA A 6 19.63 -6.87 -2.06
N SER A 7 20.12 -6.21 -3.12
CA SER A 7 20.18 -6.75 -4.48
C SER A 7 21.08 -7.99 -4.56
N ALA A 8 22.27 -7.95 -3.94
CA ALA A 8 23.17 -9.09 -3.89
C ALA A 8 22.55 -10.30 -3.16
N ARG A 9 21.89 -10.06 -2.02
CA ARG A 9 21.16 -11.12 -1.29
C ARG A 9 20.03 -11.72 -2.11
N ALA A 10 19.24 -10.88 -2.80
CA ALA A 10 18.17 -11.35 -3.67
C ALA A 10 18.72 -12.23 -4.81
N ALA A 11 19.84 -11.83 -5.42
CA ALA A 11 20.50 -12.63 -6.45
C ALA A 11 20.92 -14.01 -5.93
N LEU A 12 21.51 -14.10 -4.74
CA LEU A 12 21.89 -15.38 -4.13
C LEU A 12 20.68 -16.29 -3.88
N VAL A 13 19.57 -15.74 -3.38
CA VAL A 13 18.33 -16.50 -3.17
C VAL A 13 17.79 -17.05 -4.50
N LEU A 14 17.80 -16.24 -5.56
CA LEU A 14 17.33 -16.66 -6.88
C LEU A 14 18.22 -17.75 -7.47
N ILE A 15 19.55 -17.58 -7.40
CA ILE A 15 20.51 -18.61 -7.86
C ILE A 15 20.27 -19.93 -7.13
N HIS A 16 20.15 -19.90 -5.81
CA HIS A 16 19.90 -21.10 -5.02
C HIS A 16 18.59 -21.80 -5.42
N ARG A 17 17.52 -21.04 -5.65
CA ARG A 17 16.23 -21.60 -6.08
C ARG A 17 16.28 -22.22 -7.46
N LEU A 18 16.95 -21.55 -8.41
CA LEU A 18 17.12 -22.06 -9.77
C LEU A 18 17.87 -23.39 -9.79
N VAL A 19 18.96 -23.49 -9.03
CA VAL A 19 19.71 -24.74 -8.89
C VAL A 19 18.84 -25.82 -8.25
N ARG A 20 18.19 -25.52 -7.12
CA ARG A 20 17.47 -26.53 -6.33
C ARG A 20 16.16 -27.00 -6.97
N ARG A 21 15.39 -26.11 -7.61
CA ARG A 21 14.05 -26.41 -8.14
C ARG A 21 14.07 -26.80 -9.61
N HIS A 22 15.00 -26.25 -10.39
CA HIS A 22 15.05 -26.44 -11.84
C HIS A 22 16.29 -27.21 -12.29
N GLY A 23 17.16 -27.64 -11.37
CA GLY A 23 18.34 -28.46 -11.68
C GLY A 23 19.41 -27.73 -12.49
N LEU A 24 19.38 -26.40 -12.53
CA LEU A 24 20.38 -25.60 -13.24
C LEU A 24 21.76 -25.74 -12.60
N SER A 25 22.81 -25.67 -13.42
CA SER A 25 24.16 -25.49 -12.91
C SER A 25 24.27 -24.13 -12.20
N VAL A 26 25.21 -24.00 -11.27
CA VAL A 26 25.42 -22.72 -10.57
C VAL A 26 25.83 -21.63 -11.54
N GLU A 27 26.64 -21.96 -12.56
CA GLU A 27 27.09 -21.03 -13.59
C GLU A 27 25.93 -20.55 -14.47
N ASP A 28 25.06 -21.45 -14.91
CA ASP A 28 23.88 -21.10 -15.72
C ASP A 28 22.88 -20.25 -14.92
N ALA A 29 22.66 -20.61 -13.65
CA ALA A 29 21.80 -19.85 -12.76
C ALA A 29 22.35 -18.44 -12.49
N ALA A 30 23.65 -18.30 -12.23
CA ALA A 30 24.29 -17.01 -12.05
C ALA A 30 24.24 -16.15 -13.33
N THR A 31 24.48 -16.78 -14.48
CA THR A 31 24.40 -16.13 -15.79
C THR A 31 22.99 -15.65 -16.09
N ALA A 32 21.97 -16.46 -15.84
CA ALA A 32 20.57 -16.08 -16.04
C ALA A 32 20.17 -14.88 -15.16
N VAL A 33 20.60 -14.87 -13.90
CA VAL A 33 20.34 -13.75 -12.98
C VAL A 33 21.09 -12.48 -13.43
N ALA A 34 22.33 -12.60 -13.89
CA ALA A 34 23.10 -11.48 -14.42
C ALA A 34 22.49 -10.90 -15.70
N GLN A 35 22.09 -11.76 -16.66
CA GLN A 35 21.36 -11.37 -17.88
C GLN A 35 20.09 -10.60 -17.51
N ARG A 36 19.29 -11.15 -16.59
CA ARG A 36 18.06 -10.47 -16.17
C ARG A 36 18.33 -9.11 -15.53
N ARG A 37 19.39 -8.99 -14.72
CA ARG A 37 19.81 -7.71 -14.11
C ARG A 37 20.22 -6.67 -15.15
N ARG A 38 20.85 -7.11 -16.25
CA ARG A 38 21.18 -6.27 -17.41
C ARG A 38 20.00 -6.00 -18.35
N ARG A 39 18.82 -6.57 -18.06
CA ARG A 39 17.62 -6.53 -18.91
C ARG A 39 17.82 -7.23 -20.27
N GLU A 40 18.71 -8.21 -20.29
CA GLU A 40 18.90 -9.12 -21.41
C GLU A 40 17.92 -10.29 -21.29
N ASP A 41 17.51 -10.82 -22.43
CA ASP A 41 16.74 -12.05 -22.52
C ASP A 41 17.68 -13.21 -22.86
N GLY A 42 17.44 -14.36 -22.23
CA GLY A 42 18.27 -15.54 -22.34
C GLY A 42 17.46 -16.81 -22.07
N PRO A 43 18.06 -17.99 -22.26
CA PRO A 43 17.34 -19.26 -22.21
C PRO A 43 16.63 -19.51 -20.87
N HIS A 44 17.18 -19.00 -19.76
CA HIS A 44 16.66 -19.23 -18.42
C HIS A 44 16.14 -17.97 -17.72
N THR A 45 16.08 -16.82 -18.39
CA THR A 45 15.62 -15.55 -17.77
C THR A 45 14.15 -15.60 -17.36
N HIS A 46 13.33 -16.36 -18.08
CA HIS A 46 11.94 -16.62 -17.72
C HIS A 46 11.80 -17.34 -16.37
N LEU A 47 12.71 -18.27 -16.06
CA LEU A 47 12.74 -18.97 -14.76
C LEU A 47 13.13 -18.03 -13.63
N VAL A 48 14.07 -17.11 -13.87
CA VAL A 48 14.44 -16.07 -12.90
C VAL A 48 13.23 -15.21 -12.54
N VAL A 49 12.44 -14.80 -13.54
CA VAL A 49 11.22 -14.00 -13.32
C VAL A 49 10.16 -14.80 -12.55
N ALA A 50 9.94 -16.06 -12.92
CA ALA A 50 8.99 -16.94 -12.23
C ALA A 50 9.36 -17.11 -10.75
N GLU A 51 10.63 -17.39 -10.45
CA GLU A 51 11.09 -17.54 -9.06
C GLU A 51 11.06 -16.21 -8.29
N ALA A 52 11.36 -15.08 -8.93
CA ALA A 52 11.25 -13.77 -8.29
C ALA A 52 9.80 -13.46 -7.89
N HIS A 53 8.82 -13.76 -8.74
CA HIS A 53 7.40 -13.64 -8.39
C HIS A 53 7.00 -14.62 -7.28
N ALA A 54 7.51 -15.85 -7.30
CA ALA A 54 7.25 -16.82 -6.24
C ALA A 54 7.79 -16.35 -4.87
N VAL A 55 9.03 -15.85 -4.83
CA VAL A 55 9.63 -15.26 -3.62
C VAL A 55 8.77 -14.10 -3.10
N LEU A 56 8.33 -13.21 -3.99
CA LEU A 56 7.49 -12.08 -3.61
C LEU A 56 6.13 -12.53 -3.06
N ALA A 57 5.50 -13.52 -3.70
CA ALA A 57 4.24 -14.08 -3.24
C ALA A 57 4.37 -14.72 -1.85
N GLU A 58 5.44 -15.49 -1.61
CA GLU A 58 5.76 -16.09 -0.31
C GLU A 58 6.01 -15.01 0.76
N ALA A 59 6.74 -13.94 0.43
CA ALA A 59 7.01 -12.84 1.34
C ALA A 59 5.76 -12.00 1.70
N MET A 60 4.81 -11.90 0.76
CA MET A 60 3.55 -11.18 0.97
C MET A 60 2.47 -12.02 1.67
N ALA A 61 2.61 -13.35 1.73
CA ALA A 61 1.62 -14.23 2.34
C ALA A 61 1.35 -13.90 3.83
N PRO A 62 2.35 -13.63 4.68
CA PRO A 62 2.12 -13.22 6.08
C PRO A 62 1.38 -11.89 6.18
N ILE A 63 1.70 -10.93 5.30
CA ILE A 63 1.04 -9.61 5.27
C ILE A 63 -0.43 -9.78 4.91
N ARG A 64 -0.74 -10.61 3.89
CA ARG A 64 -2.12 -10.94 3.52
C ARG A 64 -2.86 -11.57 4.70
N THR A 65 -2.25 -12.54 5.36
CA THR A 65 -2.82 -13.22 6.53
C THR A 65 -3.11 -12.24 7.67
N PHE A 66 -2.18 -11.33 7.95
CA PHE A 66 -2.36 -10.28 8.96
C PHE A 66 -3.50 -9.31 8.58
N MET A 67 -3.57 -8.87 7.33
CA MET A 67 -4.67 -8.01 6.86
C MET A 67 -6.03 -8.71 6.98
N GLU A 68 -6.11 -9.99 6.68
CA GLU A 68 -7.33 -10.78 6.86
C GLU A 68 -7.72 -10.88 8.33
N ALA A 69 -6.75 -11.09 9.23
CA ALA A 69 -6.98 -11.10 10.67
C ALA A 69 -7.43 -9.74 11.21
N MET A 70 -6.97 -8.63 10.62
CA MET A 70 -7.35 -7.26 11.01
C MET A 70 -8.67 -6.79 10.39
N ARG A 71 -9.20 -7.49 9.38
CA ARG A 71 -10.46 -7.17 8.71
C ARG A 71 -11.66 -6.96 9.66
N PRO A 72 -11.91 -7.81 10.68
CA PRO A 72 -13.01 -7.56 11.63
C PRO A 72 -12.81 -6.29 12.46
N VAL A 73 -11.58 -6.00 12.88
CA VAL A 73 -11.24 -4.78 13.62
C VAL A 73 -11.47 -3.55 12.76
N ALA A 74 -11.05 -3.58 11.50
CA ALA A 74 -11.29 -2.52 10.54
C ALA A 74 -12.79 -2.28 10.30
N LYS A 75 -13.60 -3.35 10.21
CA LYS A 75 -15.06 -3.24 10.10
C LYS A 75 -15.68 -2.60 11.34
N ALA A 76 -15.26 -3.00 12.53
CA ALA A 76 -15.75 -2.43 13.79
C ALA A 76 -15.38 -0.94 13.90
N ALA A 77 -14.15 -0.57 13.57
CA ALA A 77 -13.70 0.81 13.54
C ALA A 77 -14.50 1.66 12.53
N ALA A 78 -14.75 1.14 11.33
CA ALA A 78 -15.55 1.81 10.32
C ALA A 78 -17.01 2.01 10.78
N ALA A 79 -17.60 1.01 11.45
CA ALA A 79 -18.94 1.11 12.02
C ALA A 79 -19.00 2.18 13.11
N ALA A 80 -18.04 2.18 14.04
CA ALA A 80 -17.95 3.19 15.10
C ALA A 80 -17.78 4.61 14.54
N MET A 81 -16.96 4.78 13.51
CA MET A 81 -16.78 6.07 12.85
C MET A 81 -18.06 6.52 12.12
N ALA A 82 -18.81 5.59 11.52
CA ALA A 82 -20.09 5.89 10.90
C ALA A 82 -21.15 6.30 11.94
N GLU A 83 -21.17 5.67 13.11
CA GLU A 83 -22.03 6.07 14.23
C GLU A 83 -21.67 7.46 14.74
N LEU A 84 -20.37 7.74 14.93
CA LEU A 84 -19.90 9.07 15.31
C LEU A 84 -20.30 10.13 14.28
N ALA A 85 -20.13 9.85 12.99
CA ALA A 85 -20.53 10.77 11.92
C ALA A 85 -22.05 11.05 11.94
N ARG A 86 -22.88 10.02 12.17
CA ARG A 86 -24.33 10.19 12.33
C ARG A 86 -24.68 11.03 13.55
N ALA A 87 -23.99 10.81 14.68
CA ALA A 87 -24.21 11.57 15.91
C ALA A 87 -23.83 13.05 15.77
N LEU A 88 -22.80 13.37 14.97
CA LEU A 88 -22.36 14.74 14.72
C LEU A 88 -23.14 15.46 13.60
N GLN A 89 -23.87 14.72 12.76
CA GLN A 89 -24.69 15.27 11.67
C GLN A 89 -25.71 16.35 12.10
N PRO A 90 -26.47 16.23 13.22
CA PRO A 90 -27.36 17.30 13.66
C PRO A 90 -26.63 18.59 14.06
N VAL A 91 -25.46 18.48 14.69
CA VAL A 91 -24.63 19.64 15.07
C VAL A 91 -24.10 20.34 13.82
N ALA A 92 -23.62 19.58 12.83
CA ALA A 92 -23.17 20.13 11.56
C ALA A 92 -24.30 20.87 10.80
N ARG A 93 -25.53 20.32 10.84
CA ARG A 93 -26.71 20.95 10.22
C ARG A 93 -27.13 22.25 10.94
N GLN A 94 -27.05 22.31 12.27
CA GLN A 94 -27.33 23.54 13.02
C GLN A 94 -26.32 24.65 12.72
N VAL A 95 -25.03 24.31 12.62
CA VAL A 95 -23.98 25.28 12.26
C VAL A 95 -24.15 25.80 10.82
N ALA A 96 -24.56 24.94 9.88
CA ALA A 96 -24.86 25.33 8.51
C ALA A 96 -26.09 26.26 8.45
N ALA A 97 -27.19 25.92 9.14
CA ALA A 97 -28.39 26.76 9.21
C ALA A 97 -28.11 28.15 9.82
N GLY A 98 -27.18 28.26 10.76
CA GLY A 98 -26.75 29.54 11.34
C GLY A 98 -25.95 30.45 10.39
N ARG A 99 -25.35 29.88 9.32
CA ARG A 99 -24.61 30.63 8.29
C ARG A 99 -25.49 31.18 7.18
N ASP A 100 -26.64 30.56 6.91
CA ASP A 100 -27.61 31.01 5.88
C ASP A 100 -28.53 32.15 6.35
N ARG A 101 -28.35 32.65 7.57
CA ARG A 101 -29.08 33.85 8.00
C ARG A 101 -28.59 35.07 7.19
N PRO A 102 -29.49 35.81 6.52
CA PRO A 102 -29.09 36.98 5.77
C PRO A 102 -28.51 38.04 6.73
N ALA A 103 -27.51 38.80 6.28
CA ALA A 103 -26.73 39.71 7.13
C ALA A 103 -27.57 40.77 7.89
N TRP A 104 -28.77 41.07 7.41
CA TRP A 104 -29.73 41.97 8.07
C TRP A 104 -30.46 41.35 9.28
N ALA A 105 -30.48 40.01 9.40
CA ALA A 105 -31.09 39.27 10.51
C ALA A 105 -30.10 39.04 11.69
N SER A 106 -29.02 39.83 11.75
CA SER A 106 -28.10 39.80 12.88
C SER A 106 -28.73 40.49 14.11
N PRO A 107 -28.70 39.90 15.32
CA PRO A 107 -29.32 40.48 16.52
C PRO A 107 -28.70 41.82 16.95
N TYR A 108 -27.58 42.23 16.33
CA TYR A 108 -26.91 43.49 16.59
C TYR A 108 -26.94 44.47 15.41
N GLY A 109 -27.77 44.20 14.39
CA GLY A 109 -27.93 45.07 13.22
C GLY A 109 -26.68 45.19 12.34
N PRO A 110 -26.80 45.81 11.15
CA PRO A 110 -25.66 46.05 10.28
C PRO A 110 -24.70 47.07 10.89
N PRO A 111 -23.38 46.89 10.77
CA PRO A 111 -22.40 47.84 11.32
C PRO A 111 -22.58 49.23 10.67
N PRO A 112 -22.55 50.33 11.45
CA PRO A 112 -22.75 51.67 10.93
C PRO A 112 -21.64 52.04 9.94
N ARG A 113 -22.03 52.45 8.72
CA ARG A 113 -21.10 52.92 7.69
C ARG A 113 -20.66 54.34 8.05
N ARG A 114 -19.38 54.53 8.35
CA ARG A 114 -18.76 55.86 8.45
C ARG A 114 -18.84 56.54 7.08
N ARG A 115 -19.46 57.71 7.02
CA ARG A 115 -19.20 58.72 5.98
C ARG A 115 -17.90 59.43 6.32
#